data_AF-A0A6J4JJ98-F1
#
_entry.id   AF-A0A6J4JJ98-F1
#
_cell.length_a   1.000
_cell.length_b   1.000
_cell.length_c   1.000
_cell.angle_alpha   90.00
_cell.angle_beta   90.00
_cell.angle_gamma   90.00
#
_symmetry.space_group_name_H-M   'P 1'
#
loop_
_entity.id
_entity.type
_entity.pdbx_description
1 polymer ?
#
loop_
_entity_poly.entity_id
_entity_poly.type
_entity_poly.pdbx_seq_one_letter_code
_entity_poly.pdbx_strand_id
1 'polypeptide(L)'
;MARKQVKRIAAVLTLAGGGVAVGSGVALAHGALDRKEVSSFRVPDRVRINEKPGSQVITATITVPPRGHTPWHYHPGPHFVSVKSGTVEIYETDCGPPTPYPKGSGFFDPGPTNQP
;
A
#
# COMPACT_ATOMS: atom_id res chain seq x y z
N MET A 1 56.05 -6.74 31.75
CA MET A 1 55.01 -7.79 31.89
C MET A 1 53.71 -7.13 32.31
N ALA A 2 52.70 -7.06 31.44
CA ALA A 2 51.30 -6.79 31.78
C ALA A 2 50.45 -7.18 30.57
N ARG A 3 49.73 -8.30 30.66
CA ARG A 3 48.93 -8.88 29.57
C ARG A 3 47.57 -8.17 29.53
N LYS A 4 47.33 -7.36 28.49
CA LYS A 4 46.00 -6.80 28.23
C LYS A 4 45.07 -7.93 27.79
N GLN A 5 44.09 -8.25 28.64
CA GLN A 5 43.03 -9.24 28.39
C GLN A 5 42.17 -8.80 27.20
N VAL A 6 42.29 -9.50 26.08
CA VAL A 6 41.39 -9.33 24.94
C VAL A 6 40.13 -10.15 25.23
N LYS A 7 38.99 -9.46 25.47
CA LYS A 7 37.67 -10.09 25.56
C LYS A 7 37.35 -10.71 24.20
N ARG A 8 37.38 -12.04 24.11
CA ARG A 8 36.95 -12.80 22.94
C ARG A 8 35.42 -12.76 22.87
N ILE A 9 34.88 -12.01 21.91
CA ILE A 9 33.46 -12.10 21.53
C ILE A 9 33.30 -13.47 20.85
N ALA A 10 32.57 -14.37 21.50
CA ALA A 10 32.20 -15.65 20.91
C ALA A 10 31.11 -15.42 19.86
N ALA A 11 31.48 -15.44 18.57
CA ALA A 11 30.52 -15.61 17.50
C ALA A 11 30.09 -17.09 17.49
N VAL A 12 28.87 -17.37 17.94
CA VAL A 12 28.25 -18.69 17.77
C VAL A 12 27.92 -18.85 16.29
N LEU A 13 28.73 -19.62 15.59
CA LEU A 13 28.54 -20.00 14.20
C LEU A 13 27.85 -21.37 14.18
N THR A 14 26.55 -21.40 14.01
CA THR A 14 25.82 -22.65 13.76
C THR A 14 26.08 -23.05 12.30
N LEU A 15 27.04 -23.95 12.07
CA LEU A 15 27.19 -24.62 10.78
C LEU A 15 26.09 -25.67 10.65
N ALA A 16 25.08 -25.37 9.82
CA ALA A 16 24.22 -26.38 9.23
C ALA A 16 24.57 -26.49 7.74
N GLY A 17 25.14 -27.64 7.35
CA GLY A 17 25.04 -28.19 6.00
C GLY A 17 25.90 -27.54 4.91
N GLY A 18 26.79 -28.33 4.32
CA GLY A 18 27.71 -27.93 3.25
C GLY A 18 27.03 -27.49 1.94
N GLY A 19 27.73 -26.59 1.26
CA GLY A 19 27.44 -26.14 -0.09
C GLY A 19 28.16 -24.82 -0.39
N VAL A 20 29.43 -24.88 -0.78
CA VAL A 20 30.13 -23.69 -1.30
C VAL A 20 29.66 -23.46 -2.73
N ALA A 21 28.75 -22.51 -2.93
CA ALA A 21 28.49 -21.92 -4.23
C ALA A 21 29.25 -20.58 -4.30
N VAL A 22 30.40 -20.56 -4.98
CA VAL A 22 31.07 -19.31 -5.36
C VAL A 22 30.28 -18.71 -6.52
N GLY A 23 29.21 -17.98 -6.19
CA GLY A 23 28.54 -17.09 -7.13
C GLY A 23 29.06 -15.68 -6.90
N SER A 24 29.80 -15.13 -7.86
CA SER A 24 30.08 -13.68 -7.93
C SER A 24 28.80 -12.94 -8.28
N GLY A 25 27.85 -12.91 -7.34
CA GLY A 25 26.70 -12.04 -7.41
C GLY A 25 27.09 -10.69 -6.85
N VAL A 26 27.10 -9.65 -7.68
CA VAL A 26 27.07 -8.27 -7.18
C VAL A 26 25.78 -8.14 -6.38
N ALA A 27 25.89 -8.21 -5.05
CA ALA A 27 24.80 -7.89 -4.16
C ALA A 27 24.56 -6.38 -4.26
N LEU A 28 23.64 -5.97 -5.13
CA LEU A 28 23.07 -4.63 -5.04
C LEU A 28 22.31 -4.59 -3.72
N ALA A 29 22.94 -3.99 -2.71
CA ALA A 29 22.27 -3.60 -1.48
C ALA A 29 21.27 -2.50 -1.84
N HIS A 30 20.10 -2.88 -2.37
CA HIS A 30 18.95 -2.00 -2.31
C HIS A 30 18.66 -1.80 -0.82
N GLY A 31 18.85 -0.57 -0.33
CA GLY A 31 18.62 -0.25 1.07
C GLY A 31 17.26 -0.78 1.52
N ALA A 32 17.17 -1.22 2.78
CA ALA A 32 15.90 -1.69 3.32
C ALA A 32 14.86 -0.58 3.17
N LEU A 33 13.81 -0.85 2.41
CA LEU A 33 12.67 0.06 2.30
C LEU A 33 11.91 0.02 3.61
N ASP A 34 11.89 1.14 4.34
CA ASP A 34 11.00 1.30 5.50
C ASP A 34 9.57 1.49 4.98
N ARG A 35 8.78 0.41 4.99
CA ARG A 35 7.37 0.43 4.58
C ARG A 35 6.50 0.67 5.80
N LYS A 36 5.91 1.86 5.88
CA LYS A 36 4.79 2.14 6.77
C LYS A 36 3.46 2.03 6.03
N GLU A 37 2.71 0.96 6.30
CA GLU A 37 1.37 0.81 5.73
C GLU A 37 0.41 1.85 6.30
N VAL A 38 -0.24 2.62 5.41
CA VAL A 38 -1.26 3.62 5.79
C VAL A 38 -2.63 2.97 5.91
N SER A 39 -3.00 2.19 4.88
CA SER A 39 -4.20 1.37 4.77
C SER A 39 -3.99 0.37 3.64
N SER A 40 -4.77 -0.71 3.65
CA SER A 40 -4.77 -1.71 2.59
C SER A 40 -6.17 -2.29 2.42
N PHE A 41 -6.47 -2.72 1.20
CA PHE A 41 -7.60 -3.57 0.86
C PHE A 41 -7.21 -4.46 -0.31
N ARG A 42 -7.94 -5.54 -0.52
CA ARG A 42 -7.69 -6.47 -1.63
C ARG A 42 -8.65 -6.16 -2.78
N VAL A 43 -8.09 -5.95 -3.96
CA VAL A 43 -8.86 -5.96 -5.22
C VAL A 43 -8.97 -7.43 -5.67
N PRO A 44 -10.17 -7.92 -6.01
CA PRO A 44 -10.36 -9.32 -6.38
C PRO A 44 -9.66 -9.67 -7.71
N ASP A 45 -9.64 -8.71 -8.65
CA ASP A 45 -9.11 -8.88 -9.99
C ASP A 45 -7.77 -8.16 -10.21
N ARG A 46 -7.18 -8.41 -11.39
CA ARG A 46 -5.94 -7.75 -11.82
C ARG A 46 -6.18 -6.27 -12.11
N VAL A 47 -5.31 -5.42 -11.55
CA VAL A 47 -5.24 -4.00 -11.90
C VAL A 47 -4.23 -3.80 -13.04
N ARG A 48 -4.66 -3.12 -14.11
CA ARG A 48 -3.80 -2.68 -15.22
C ARG A 48 -3.91 -1.17 -15.36
N ILE A 49 -2.78 -0.48 -15.29
CA ILE A 49 -2.69 0.96 -15.50
C ILE A 49 -1.96 1.16 -16.83
N ASN A 50 -2.63 1.84 -17.77
CA ASN A 50 -2.10 2.15 -19.10
C ASN A 50 -2.19 3.67 -19.29
N GLU A 51 -1.15 4.38 -18.87
CA GLU A 51 -1.08 5.84 -18.87
C GLU A 51 -0.39 6.42 -20.11
N LYS A 52 -0.64 7.71 -20.37
CA LYS A 52 0.03 8.47 -21.44
C LYS A 52 1.17 9.29 -20.82
N PRO A 53 2.17 9.72 -21.61
CA PRO A 53 3.18 10.67 -21.13
C PRO A 53 2.52 11.91 -20.50
N GLY A 54 2.93 12.27 -19.29
CA GLY A 54 2.37 13.40 -18.54
C GLY A 54 1.19 13.05 -17.61
N SER A 55 0.75 11.79 -17.56
CA SER A 55 -0.22 11.34 -16.55
C SER A 55 0.32 11.49 -15.13
N GLN A 56 -0.57 11.85 -14.19
CA GLN A 56 -0.23 12.02 -12.77
C GLN A 56 -1.03 11.04 -11.92
N VAL A 57 -0.37 10.51 -10.88
CA VAL A 57 -1.01 9.69 -9.84
C VAL A 57 -0.90 10.44 -8.53
N ILE A 58 -2.03 10.63 -7.86
CA ILE A 58 -2.12 11.35 -6.59
C ILE A 58 -2.66 10.39 -5.54
N THR A 59 -2.04 10.40 -4.35
CA THR A 59 -2.55 9.70 -3.16
C THR A 59 -2.86 10.73 -2.10
N ALA A 60 -4.07 10.67 -1.55
CA ALA A 60 -4.51 11.57 -0.49
C ALA A 60 -5.10 10.76 0.68
N THR A 61 -4.90 11.25 1.90
CA THR A 61 -5.67 10.79 3.06
C THR A 61 -6.78 11.80 3.32
N ILE A 62 -8.03 11.36 3.16
CA ILE A 62 -9.21 12.19 3.41
C ILE A 62 -9.77 11.82 4.77
N THR A 63 -10.01 12.82 5.62
CA THR A 63 -10.67 12.64 6.93
C THR A 63 -12.05 13.27 6.87
N VAL A 64 -13.08 12.44 6.98
CA VAL A 64 -14.47 12.88 7.09
C VAL A 64 -14.86 12.77 8.57
N PRO A 65 -15.35 13.84 9.22
CA PRO A 65 -15.80 13.76 10.60
C PRO A 65 -17.02 12.84 10.74
N PRO A 66 -17.36 12.37 11.95
CA PRO A 66 -18.57 11.59 12.16
C PRO A 66 -19.80 12.30 11.59
N ARG A 67 -20.61 11.59 10.78
CA ARG A 67 -21.78 12.12 10.06
C ARG A 67 -21.48 13.17 8.98
N GLY A 68 -20.21 13.44 8.69
CA GLY A 68 -19.81 14.27 7.55
C GLY A 68 -20.06 13.57 6.22
N HIS A 69 -20.24 14.35 5.16
CA HIS A 69 -20.46 13.87 3.80
C HIS A 69 -19.88 14.86 2.79
N THR A 70 -19.72 14.41 1.55
CA THR A 70 -19.44 15.26 0.39
C THR A 70 -20.73 15.51 -0.40
N PRO A 71 -20.86 16.64 -1.11
CA PRO A 71 -21.90 16.78 -2.13
C PRO A 71 -21.75 15.75 -3.26
N TRP A 72 -22.79 15.61 -4.08
CA TRP A 72 -22.73 14.86 -5.34
C TRP A 72 -21.62 15.39 -6.25
N HIS A 73 -20.76 14.50 -6.74
CA HIS A 73 -19.66 14.83 -7.63
C HIS A 73 -19.27 13.61 -8.47
N TYR A 74 -18.40 13.86 -9.46
CA TYR A 74 -17.73 12.83 -10.24
C TYR A 74 -16.23 13.02 -10.16
N HIS A 75 -15.50 11.91 -10.21
CA HIS A 75 -14.06 11.95 -10.26
C HIS A 75 -13.56 12.16 -11.70
N PRO A 76 -12.47 12.94 -11.91
CA PRO A 76 -11.93 13.19 -13.24
C PRO A 76 -11.18 11.98 -13.84
N GLY A 77 -11.20 10.84 -13.15
CA GLY A 77 -10.55 9.60 -13.58
C GLY A 77 -10.68 8.48 -12.54
N PRO A 78 -10.11 7.30 -12.84
CA PRO A 78 -10.23 6.12 -12.00
C PRO A 78 -9.44 6.28 -10.69
N HIS A 79 -9.99 5.81 -9.59
CA HIS A 79 -9.28 5.78 -8.30
C HIS A 79 -9.72 4.59 -7.44
N PHE A 80 -8.78 4.17 -6.59
CA PHE A 80 -9.00 3.16 -5.57
C PHE A 80 -9.10 3.84 -4.22
N VAL A 81 -10.16 3.55 -3.47
CA VAL A 81 -10.36 4.05 -2.11
C VAL A 81 -10.16 2.90 -1.14
N SER A 82 -9.38 3.13 -0.08
CA SER A 82 -9.22 2.19 1.02
C SER A 82 -9.65 2.84 2.33
N VAL A 83 -10.45 2.12 3.11
CA VAL A 83 -11.00 2.64 4.36
C VAL A 83 -10.04 2.33 5.50
N LYS A 84 -9.33 3.36 5.96
CA LYS A 84 -8.35 3.25 7.06
C LYS A 84 -9.01 3.07 8.44
N SER A 85 -10.14 3.74 8.68
CA SER A 85 -10.85 3.74 9.97
C SER A 85 -12.31 4.13 9.80
N GLY A 86 -13.17 3.64 10.70
CA GLY A 86 -14.61 3.87 10.63
C GLY A 86 -15.28 3.08 9.50
N THR A 87 -16.40 3.60 9.01
CA THR A 87 -17.16 3.09 7.87
C THR A 87 -17.54 4.28 6.99
N VAL A 88 -17.35 4.16 5.68
CA VAL A 88 -17.89 5.12 4.70
C VAL A 88 -19.07 4.46 3.97
N GLU A 89 -20.11 5.23 3.71
CA GLU A 89 -21.28 4.82 2.95
C GLU A 89 -21.24 5.51 1.59
N ILE A 90 -21.32 4.74 0.52
CA ILE A 90 -21.30 5.25 -0.85
C ILE A 90 -22.69 5.13 -1.45
N TYR A 91 -23.21 6.25 -1.93
CA TYR A 91 -24.48 6.34 -2.62
C TYR A 91 -24.19 6.48 -4.12
N GLU A 92 -24.74 5.59 -4.94
CA GLU A 92 -24.60 5.66 -6.41
C GLU A 92 -25.81 6.35 -7.07
N THR A 93 -26.94 6.41 -6.38
CA THR A 93 -28.17 7.07 -6.83
C THR A 93 -28.90 7.68 -5.64
N ASP A 94 -29.78 8.66 -5.88
CA ASP A 94 -30.58 9.29 -4.82
C ASP A 94 -31.56 8.33 -4.12
N CYS A 95 -32.04 7.32 -4.83
CA CYS A 95 -33.11 6.42 -4.36
C CYS A 95 -32.60 5.04 -3.92
N GLY A 96 -31.31 4.75 -4.11
CA GLY A 96 -30.71 3.47 -3.76
C GLY A 96 -30.23 3.43 -2.30
N PRO A 97 -30.19 2.24 -1.67
CA PRO A 97 -29.49 2.10 -0.40
C PRO A 97 -28.00 2.36 -0.60
N PRO A 98 -27.30 2.93 0.40
CA PRO A 98 -25.87 3.07 0.32
C PRO A 98 -25.17 1.71 0.40
N THR A 99 -23.98 1.62 -0.17
CA THR A 99 -23.05 0.53 0.05
C THR A 99 -22.08 0.89 1.17
N PRO A 100 -22.08 0.16 2.31
CA PRO A 100 -21.16 0.42 3.41
C PRO A 100 -19.79 -0.23 3.18
N TYR A 101 -18.73 0.53 3.41
CA TYR A 101 -17.34 0.09 3.36
C TYR A 101 -16.69 0.29 4.73
N PRO A 102 -16.56 -0.77 5.56
CA PRO A 102 -15.90 -0.69 6.87
C PRO A 102 -14.37 -0.64 6.73
N LYS A 103 -13.68 -0.32 7.84
CA LYS A 103 -12.22 -0.40 7.94
C LYS A 103 -11.64 -1.68 7.32
N GLY A 104 -10.58 -1.53 6.52
CA GLY A 104 -9.88 -2.62 5.84
C GLY A 104 -10.52 -3.07 4.53
N SER A 105 -11.69 -2.51 4.18
CA SER A 105 -12.29 -2.64 2.87
C SER A 105 -11.89 -1.47 1.96
N GLY A 106 -12.35 -1.53 0.72
CA GLY A 106 -12.15 -0.50 -0.27
C GLY A 106 -12.95 -0.78 -1.53
N PHE A 107 -12.90 0.16 -2.46
CA PHE A 107 -13.61 0.06 -3.73
C PHE A 107 -12.82 0.74 -4.84
N PHE A 108 -13.22 0.42 -6.07
CA PHE A 108 -12.76 1.07 -7.29
C PHE A 108 -13.92 1.89 -7.85
N ASP A 109 -13.68 3.17 -8.10
CA ASP A 109 -14.59 4.01 -8.86
C ASP A 109 -13.88 4.40 -10.17
N PRO A 110 -14.43 3.98 -11.34
CA PRO A 110 -13.82 4.23 -12.64
C PRO A 110 -13.90 5.70 -13.08
N GLY A 111 -14.66 6.55 -12.37
CA GLY A 111 -15.09 7.85 -12.86
C GLY A 111 -16.12 7.71 -14.00
N PRO A 112 -16.45 8.82 -14.69
CA PRO A 112 -17.34 8.78 -15.84
C PRO A 112 -16.76 7.89 -16.95
N THR A 113 -17.42 6.77 -17.24
CA THR A 113 -17.02 5.85 -18.31
C THR A 113 -17.36 6.38 -19.71
N ASN A 114 -18.22 7.39 -19.76
CA ASN A 114 -18.59 8.14 -20.96
C ASN A 114 -18.25 9.62 -20.71
N GLN A 115 -17.01 10.01 -20.94
CA GLN A 115 -16.71 11.44 -21.07
C GLN A 115 -17.33 11.92 -22.40
N PRO A 116 -17.99 13.10 -22.46
CA PRO A 116 -18.29 13.72 -23.75
C PRO A 116 -17.03 13.96 -24.58
#